data_AF-A0A661TQL4-F1
#
_entry.id   AF-A0A661TQL4-F1
#
_cell.length_a   1.000
_cell.length_b   1.000
_cell.length_c   1.000
_cell.angle_alpha   90.00
_cell.angle_beta   90.00
_cell.angle_gamma   90.00
#
_symmetry.space_group_name_H-M   'P 1'
#
loop_
_entity.id
_entity.type
_entity.pdbx_description
1 polymer ?
#
loop_
_entity_poly.entity_id
_entity_poly.type
_entity_poly.pdbx_seq_one_letter_code
_entity_poly.pdbx_strand_id
1 'polypeptide(L)'
;MRQNLTYKNDPPGVELLQSMPSMMEDNFHGTPGAGDCDCFTIAAIACCKTAGIPCRIVIVGNSPVAPSHVYAEVLDNGVWTPFDLVNAYYGETRDYTYKKIINVY
;
A
#
# COMPACT_ATOMS: atom_id res chain seq x y z
N MET A 1 8.97 -2.19 7.20
CA MET A 1 8.20 -1.41 8.20
C MET A 1 7.17 -2.29 8.92
N ARG A 2 7.46 -3.59 9.15
CA ARG A 2 6.45 -4.62 9.49
C ARG A 2 6.08 -4.77 10.97
N GLN A 3 6.55 -3.89 11.86
CA GLN A 3 6.40 -4.13 13.31
C GLN A 3 4.94 -4.12 13.80
N ASN A 4 4.02 -3.46 13.07
CA ASN A 4 2.61 -3.33 13.45
C ASN A 4 1.63 -3.86 12.38
N LEU A 5 2.13 -4.51 11.33
CA LEU A 5 1.31 -4.97 10.20
C LEU A 5 1.55 -6.44 9.93
N THR A 6 0.48 -7.17 9.64
CA THR A 6 0.53 -8.60 9.32
C THR A 6 -0.06 -8.84 7.94
N TYR A 7 0.76 -9.29 6.99
CA TYR A 7 0.26 -9.58 5.65
C TYR A 7 -0.73 -10.77 5.68
N LYS A 8 -1.92 -10.57 5.12
CA LYS A 8 -2.96 -11.58 4.91
C LYS A 8 -3.54 -11.38 3.52
N ASN A 9 -3.69 -12.48 2.78
CA ASN A 9 -4.39 -12.44 1.51
C ASN A 9 -5.88 -12.20 1.73
N ASP A 10 -6.49 -11.57 0.75
CA ASP A 10 -7.93 -11.40 0.68
C ASP A 10 -8.68 -12.73 0.64
N PRO A 11 -9.96 -12.74 1.05
CA PRO A 11 -10.83 -13.89 0.90
C PRO A 11 -10.96 -14.30 -0.57
N PRO A 12 -11.06 -15.61 -0.88
CA PRO A 12 -11.21 -16.06 -2.25
C PRO A 12 -12.41 -15.41 -2.98
N GLY A 13 -12.14 -14.79 -4.12
CA GLY A 13 -13.16 -14.17 -4.98
C GLY A 13 -13.64 -12.79 -4.53
N VAL A 14 -12.97 -12.16 -3.55
CA VAL A 14 -13.30 -10.83 -3.03
C VAL A 14 -12.02 -10.00 -2.99
N GLU A 15 -12.08 -8.76 -3.48
CA GLU A 15 -11.08 -7.74 -3.17
C GLU A 15 -11.51 -7.05 -1.88
N LEU A 16 -10.71 -7.16 -0.82
CA LEU A 16 -11.04 -6.61 0.49
C LEU A 16 -10.29 -5.30 0.72
N LEU A 17 -11.00 -4.19 0.53
CA LEU A 17 -10.45 -2.87 0.85
C LEU A 17 -10.77 -2.49 2.31
N GLN A 18 -9.73 -2.25 3.11
CA GLN A 18 -9.88 -1.76 4.48
C GLN A 18 -9.39 -0.31 4.62
N SER A 19 -10.22 0.51 5.28
CA SER A 19 -9.78 1.78 5.84
C SER A 19 -8.80 1.55 7.01
N MET A 20 -8.06 2.59 7.40
CA MET A 20 -7.17 2.47 8.57
C MET A 20 -7.93 2.10 9.86
N PRO A 21 -9.08 2.71 10.21
CA PRO A 21 -9.85 2.29 11.38
C PRO A 21 -10.33 0.83 11.29
N SER A 22 -10.92 0.41 10.16
CA SER A 22 -11.36 -0.98 10.00
C SER A 22 -10.17 -1.95 10.09
N MET A 23 -9.02 -1.62 9.50
CA MET A 23 -7.84 -2.48 9.57
C MET A 23 -7.27 -2.61 10.99
N MET A 24 -7.39 -1.57 11.83
CA MET A 24 -6.78 -1.54 13.17
C MET A 24 -7.73 -1.94 14.29
N GLU A 25 -9.01 -1.59 14.20
CA GLU A 25 -9.99 -1.70 15.30
C GLU A 25 -11.06 -2.78 15.06
N ASP A 26 -11.48 -2.97 13.81
CA ASP A 26 -12.55 -3.91 13.42
C ASP A 26 -12.14 -4.76 12.22
N ASN A 27 -11.00 -5.43 12.37
CA ASN A 27 -10.31 -6.09 11.26
C ASN A 27 -11.07 -7.35 10.80
N PHE A 28 -11.26 -7.49 9.48
CA PHE A 28 -11.94 -8.65 8.90
C PHE A 28 -11.30 -10.00 9.29
N HIS A 29 -9.97 -10.06 9.37
CA HIS A 29 -9.24 -11.28 9.75
C HIS A 29 -9.19 -11.51 11.27
N GLY A 30 -9.83 -10.67 12.07
CA GLY A 30 -9.80 -10.72 13.54
C GLY A 30 -8.41 -10.41 14.13
N THR A 31 -7.50 -9.83 13.33
CA THR A 31 -6.13 -9.49 13.75
C THR A 31 -5.86 -8.02 13.44
N PRO A 32 -5.65 -7.15 14.45
CA PRO A 32 -5.30 -5.76 14.22
C PRO A 32 -4.10 -5.58 13.28
N GLY A 33 -4.21 -4.67 12.31
CA GLY A 33 -3.16 -4.40 11.34
C GLY A 33 -3.00 -5.49 10.27
N ALA A 34 -3.95 -6.42 10.14
CA ALA A 34 -3.91 -7.43 9.10
C ALA A 34 -4.59 -6.97 7.80
N GLY A 35 -3.95 -7.26 6.67
CA GLY A 35 -4.46 -6.92 5.35
C GLY A 35 -3.39 -7.20 4.31
N ASP A 36 -3.62 -6.74 3.10
CA ASP A 36 -2.74 -6.99 1.98
C ASP A 36 -2.11 -5.67 1.44
N CYS A 37 -1.54 -5.72 0.24
CA CYS A 37 -0.90 -4.57 -0.38
C CYS A 37 -1.82 -3.33 -0.53
N ASP A 38 -3.10 -3.49 -0.83
CA ASP A 38 -4.00 -2.37 -1.06
C ASP A 38 -4.45 -1.71 0.25
N CYS A 39 -4.73 -2.50 1.29
CA CYS A 39 -5.12 -2.06 2.62
C CYS A 39 -4.00 -1.21 3.22
N PHE A 40 -2.76 -1.70 3.07
CA PHE A 40 -1.60 -0.96 3.54
C PHE A 40 -1.33 0.28 2.70
N THR A 41 -1.59 0.25 1.39
CA THR A 41 -1.50 1.45 0.54
C THR A 41 -2.51 2.51 0.95
N ILE A 42 -3.76 2.13 1.24
CA ILE A 42 -4.79 3.04 1.73
C ILE A 42 -4.34 3.70 3.03
N ALA A 43 -3.85 2.93 3.99
CA ALA A 43 -3.34 3.45 5.25
C ALA A 43 -2.13 4.39 5.05
N ALA A 44 -1.17 4.01 4.20
CA ALA A 44 0.01 4.82 3.89
C ALA A 44 -0.38 6.17 3.28
N ILE A 45 -1.25 6.18 2.28
CA ILE A 45 -1.73 7.42 1.62
C ILE A 45 -2.50 8.29 2.62
N ALA A 46 -3.41 7.71 3.42
CA ALA A 46 -4.17 8.47 4.41
C ALA A 46 -3.26 9.17 5.43
N CYS A 47 -2.25 8.45 5.95
CA CYS A 47 -1.25 9.02 6.84
C CYS A 47 -0.45 10.14 6.17
N CYS A 48 0.03 9.94 4.93
CA CYS A 48 0.79 10.96 4.21
C CYS A 48 -0.04 12.22 3.94
N LYS A 49 -1.29 12.06 3.49
CA LYS A 49 -2.21 13.17 3.24
C LYS A 49 -2.50 13.95 4.53
N THR A 50 -2.70 13.26 5.64
CA THR A 50 -2.92 13.89 6.95
C THR A 50 -1.67 14.66 7.43
N ALA A 51 -0.48 14.12 7.16
CA ALA A 51 0.79 14.75 7.49
C ALA A 51 1.22 15.87 6.51
N GLY A 52 0.45 16.13 5.44
CA GLY A 52 0.83 17.09 4.40
C GLY A 52 2.02 16.65 3.54
N ILE A 53 2.35 15.36 3.53
CA ILE A 53 3.44 14.79 2.73
C ILE A 53 2.89 14.49 1.33
N PRO A 54 3.48 15.05 0.25
CA PRO A 54 3.07 14.72 -1.11
C PRO A 54 3.27 13.23 -1.38
N CYS A 55 2.21 12.56 -1.81
CA CYS A 55 2.20 11.12 -2.06
C CYS A 55 1.40 10.78 -3.32
N ARG A 56 1.65 9.59 -3.88
CA ARG A 56 0.92 9.04 -5.02
C ARG A 56 0.81 7.53 -4.90
N ILE A 57 -0.16 6.95 -5.61
CA ILE A 57 -0.34 5.49 -5.67
C ILE A 57 0.39 4.96 -6.89
N VAL A 58 1.03 3.80 -6.74
CA VAL A 58 1.73 3.10 -7.82
C VAL A 58 1.20 1.68 -7.92
N ILE A 59 0.65 1.35 -9.09
CA ILE A 59 0.21 0.00 -9.44
C ILE A 59 1.29 -0.63 -10.32
N VAL A 60 1.71 -1.85 -9.98
CA VAL A 60 2.79 -2.56 -10.68
C VAL A 60 2.45 -4.03 -10.96
N GLY A 61 3.16 -4.62 -11.92
CA GLY A 61 3.03 -6.04 -12.24
C GLY A 61 3.85 -6.43 -13.47
N ASN A 62 3.65 -7.65 -13.96
CA ASN A 62 4.28 -8.12 -15.21
C ASN A 62 3.52 -7.68 -16.46
N SER A 63 2.25 -7.28 -16.33
CA SER A 63 1.42 -6.82 -17.43
C SER A 63 0.36 -5.82 -16.94
N PRO A 64 -0.17 -4.96 -17.83
CA PRO A 64 -1.27 -4.06 -17.48
C PRO A 64 -2.61 -4.77 -17.24
N VAL A 65 -2.77 -6.02 -17.70
CA VAL A 65 -4.04 -6.76 -17.63
C VAL A 65 -4.27 -7.35 -16.24
N ALA A 66 -3.19 -7.75 -15.57
CA ALA A 66 -3.22 -8.32 -14.23
C ALA A 66 -2.05 -7.72 -13.43
N PRO A 67 -2.20 -6.48 -12.90
CA PRO A 67 -1.26 -5.96 -11.93
C PRO A 67 -1.23 -6.88 -10.71
N SER A 68 -0.08 -6.99 -10.06
CA SER A 68 0.15 -7.97 -8.99
C SER A 68 0.53 -7.32 -7.65
N HIS A 69 0.68 -6.01 -7.62
CA HIS A 69 1.02 -5.27 -6.41
C HIS A 69 0.64 -3.80 -6.55
N VAL A 70 0.34 -3.16 -5.43
CA VAL A 70 0.11 -1.71 -5.32
C VAL A 70 0.81 -1.19 -4.06
N TYR A 71 1.40 -0.01 -4.16
CA TYR A 71 2.07 0.66 -3.04
C TYR A 71 1.98 2.19 -3.15
N ALA A 72 2.33 2.89 -2.08
CA ALA A 72 2.46 4.34 -2.08
C ALA A 72 3.89 4.78 -2.44
N GLU A 73 4.04 5.89 -3.13
CA GLU A 73 5.29 6.66 -3.19
C GLU A 73 5.10 7.99 -2.48
N VAL A 74 6.13 8.48 -1.81
CA VAL A 74 6.18 9.81 -1.19
C VAL A 74 7.26 10.65 -1.84
N LEU A 75 7.07 11.97 -1.90
CA LEU A 75 8.10 12.89 -2.37
C LEU A 75 9.06 13.20 -1.21
N ASP A 76 10.17 12.50 -1.17
CA ASP A 76 11.22 12.68 -0.17
C ASP A 76 12.46 13.33 -0.82
N ASN A 77 12.88 14.48 -0.30
CA ASN A 77 13.99 15.27 -0.84
C ASN A 77 13.93 15.51 -2.37
N GLY A 78 12.72 15.72 -2.90
CA GLY A 78 12.48 15.96 -4.33
C GLY A 78 12.49 14.70 -5.20
N VAL A 79 12.63 13.52 -4.60
CA VAL A 79 12.61 12.22 -5.28
C VAL A 79 11.37 11.43 -4.86
N TRP A 80 10.72 10.78 -5.82
CA TRP A 80 9.63 9.86 -5.51
C TRP A 80 10.20 8.54 -5.00
N THR A 81 10.02 8.31 -3.69
CA THR A 81 10.60 7.17 -2.99
C THR A 81 9.50 6.18 -2.61
N PRO A 82 9.67 4.87 -2.86
CA PRO A 82 8.74 3.85 -2.43
C PRO A 82 8.47 3.88 -0.93
N PHE A 83 7.19 3.97 -0.58
CA PHE A 83 6.67 3.85 0.78
C PHE A 83 5.74 2.64 0.84
N ASP A 84 6.33 1.48 0.56
CA ASP A 84 5.64 0.20 0.53
C ASP A 84 5.68 -0.49 1.91
N LEU A 85 4.53 -0.52 2.58
CA LEU A 85 4.39 -1.12 3.90
C LEU A 85 4.45 -2.66 3.90
N VAL A 86 4.35 -3.31 2.73
CA VAL A 86 4.62 -4.75 2.57
C VAL A 86 6.12 -5.02 2.70
N ASN A 87 6.99 -4.09 2.31
CA ASN A 87 8.44 -4.26 2.34
C ASN A 87 9.04 -4.01 3.72
N ALA A 88 10.20 -4.64 3.96
CA ALA A 88 10.90 -4.54 5.22
C ALA A 88 11.56 -3.17 5.40
N TYR A 89 12.08 -2.59 4.31
CA TYR A 89 12.80 -1.33 4.36
C TYR A 89 12.15 -0.26 3.49
N TYR A 90 12.36 1.00 3.89
CA TYR A 90 11.90 2.17 3.14
C TYR A 90 12.67 2.30 1.82
N GLY A 91 11.99 2.77 0.76
CA GLY A 91 12.58 2.93 -0.56
C GLY A 91 12.70 1.62 -1.35
N GLU A 92 12.34 0.47 -0.78
CA GLU A 92 12.35 -0.80 -1.49
C GLU A 92 11.09 -1.00 -2.33
N THR A 93 11.30 -1.48 -3.54
CA THR A 93 10.30 -2.11 -4.40
C THR A 93 11.00 -3.16 -5.25
N ARG A 94 10.26 -4.18 -5.68
CA ARG A 94 10.74 -5.07 -6.74
C ARG A 94 10.75 -4.33 -8.07
N ASP A 95 11.54 -4.85 -9.01
CA ASP A 95 11.50 -4.40 -10.40
C ASP A 95 10.33 -5.08 -11.13
N TYR A 96 9.51 -4.28 -11.79
CA TYR A 96 8.28 -4.71 -12.47
C TYR A 96 8.25 -4.13 -13.89
N THR A 97 7.85 -4.95 -14.87
CA THR A 97 7.78 -4.50 -16.26
C THR A 97 6.68 -3.47 -16.51
N TYR A 98 5.58 -3.55 -15.74
CA TYR A 98 4.47 -2.61 -15.81
C TYR A 98 4.42 -1.74 -14.56
N LYS A 99 4.27 -0.43 -14.77
CA LYS A 99 4.07 0.58 -13.72
C LYS A 99 3.05 1.61 -14.19
N LYS A 100 2.05 1.90 -13.35
CA LYS A 100 1.07 2.97 -13.53
C LYS A 100 1.00 3.84 -12.28
N ILE A 101 1.04 5.14 -12.48
CA ILE A 101 0.98 6.15 -11.41
C ILE A 101 -0.45 6.72 -11.35
N ILE A 102 -0.98 6.84 -10.14
CA ILE A 102 -2.25 7.52 -9.85
C ILE A 102 -1.95 8.64 -8.86
N ASN A 103 -2.18 9.89 -9.28
CA ASN A 103 -1.98 11.06 -8.44
C ASN A 103 -3.14 11.18 -7.43
N VAL A 104 -2.81 11.52 -6.19
CA VAL A 104 -3.78 11.71 -5.11
C VAL A 104 -3.87 13.20 -4.79
N TYR A 105 -4.96 13.84 -5.24
CA TYR A 105 -5.20 15.27 -5.05
C TYR A 105 -5.62 15.62 -3.62
#